data_AF-A0AAD5NCC0-F1
#
_entry.id   AF-A0AAD5NCC0-F1
#
_cell.length_a   1.000
_cell.length_b   1.000
_cell.length_c   1.000
_cell.angle_alpha   90.00
_cell.angle_beta   90.00
_cell.angle_gamma   90.00
#
_symmetry.space_group_name_H-M   'P 1'
#
loop_
_entity.id
_entity.type
_entity.pdbx_description
1 polymer ?
#
loop_
_entity_poly.entity_id
_entity_poly.type
_entity_poly.pdbx_seq_one_letter_code
_entity_poly.pdbx_strand_id
1 'polypeptide(L)'
;MERFNEWVHSICVVTFDLELGQALEVIYPGDAVLSTQEKTNICYLAFPDSNSGTMKDADFHFRIRRGTTEITSAQATLLERLSPSVSFDPRYLYGFVHFRQQKDSSVRRGYYQKSLVLITILPFFNLFSLVIERIALQFFENGEPAIEAACHDIDQWPSPTAGEPLSLPLLGFLLRIRIPCQSDLPMDCRLVQGLKDISTANTVLLTSVHEIDIYNALHTVVNHLQLLWELVLIGEPLLVMANTPQRCSSIVQALVCLISPLKYYNDYRPFFSIHDSEFKEYSTKSRAPPRVILGVTNPFFVKALDHWPHILKVGDTVEGTDGHERQEKTRRHWDGRTLDTKAGLYTQYKTFLNKDKSVAKKLLKGARPLQVQCNILRRHFLELTQSFMIPLERYLSSLMPLRKEMSPFKVR
;
A
#
# COMPACT_ATOMS: atom_id res chain seq x y z
N MET A 1 7.55 24.79 8.26
CA MET A 1 7.65 24.36 6.85
C MET A 1 6.24 24.16 6.32
N GLU A 2 5.65 25.19 5.70
CA GLU A 2 4.22 25.17 5.34
C GLU A 2 3.93 24.22 4.16
N ARG A 3 4.82 24.16 3.16
CA ARG A 3 4.62 23.37 1.93
C ARG A 3 4.99 21.91 2.12
N PHE A 4 5.93 21.62 3.02
CA PHE A 4 6.23 20.26 3.45
C PHE A 4 4.97 19.49 3.86
N ASN A 5 4.14 20.12 4.70
CA ASN A 5 2.91 19.54 5.25
C ASN A 5 1.84 19.25 4.19
N GLU A 6 1.94 19.82 2.99
CA GLU A 6 1.04 19.50 1.88
C GLU A 6 1.31 18.10 1.32
N TRP A 7 2.55 17.63 1.36
CA TRP A 7 3.01 16.34 0.82
C TRP A 7 3.28 15.29 1.90
N VAL A 8 3.97 15.68 2.96
CA VAL A 8 4.50 14.80 4.01
C VAL A 8 4.13 15.40 5.36
N HIS A 9 3.63 14.58 6.28
CA HIS A 9 3.33 15.02 7.64
C HIS A 9 4.60 15.09 8.48
N SER A 10 5.41 14.02 8.45
CA SER A 10 6.67 13.96 9.18
C SER A 10 7.57 12.83 8.67
N ILE A 11 8.86 12.94 8.91
CA ILE A 11 9.85 11.87 8.77
C ILE A 11 10.35 11.52 10.17
N CYS A 12 10.20 10.26 10.55
CA CYS A 12 10.51 9.74 11.87
C CYS A 12 11.73 8.82 11.80
N VAL A 13 12.67 9.01 12.73
CA VAL A 13 13.79 8.10 12.95
C VAL A 13 13.46 7.23 14.16
N VAL A 14 13.39 5.92 13.96
CA VAL A 14 13.04 4.96 15.02
C VAL A 14 14.21 4.00 15.25
N THR A 15 14.63 3.86 16.50
CA THR A 15 15.73 2.99 16.92
C THR A 15 15.22 1.90 17.83
N PHE A 16 16.04 0.86 17.99
CA PHE A 16 15.82 -0.15 19.01
C PHE A 16 16.72 0.13 20.22
N ASP A 17 16.11 0.60 21.31
CA ASP A 17 16.74 0.75 22.61
C ASP A 17 16.64 -0.58 23.41
N LEU A 18 17.69 -0.91 24.16
CA LEU A 18 17.74 -2.19 24.90
C LEU A 18 16.82 -2.21 26.13
N GLU A 19 16.53 -1.06 26.72
CA GLU A 19 15.71 -0.93 27.92
C GLU A 19 14.25 -0.61 27.55
N LEU A 20 14.06 0.27 26.57
CA LEU A 20 12.74 0.77 26.17
C LEU A 20 12.10 -0.01 25.01
N GLY A 21 12.89 -0.78 24.24
CA GLY A 21 12.44 -1.42 23.02
C GLY A 21 12.44 -0.44 21.83
N GLN A 22 11.44 -0.53 20.95
CA GLN A 22 11.33 0.40 19.81
C GLN A 22 11.00 1.81 20.30
N ALA A 23 11.89 2.76 20.02
CA ALA A 23 11.78 4.14 20.48
C ALA A 23 11.94 5.12 19.32
N LEU A 24 11.15 6.19 19.37
CA LEU A 24 11.24 7.30 18.43
C LEU A 24 12.40 8.21 18.87
N GLU A 25 13.43 8.29 18.04
CA GLU A 25 14.64 9.07 18.34
C GLU A 25 14.42 10.53 17.94
N VAL A 26 14.00 10.76 16.69
CA VAL A 26 13.81 12.11 16.14
C VAL A 26 12.60 12.17 15.20
N ILE A 27 11.95 13.34 15.15
CA ILE A 27 10.86 13.67 14.24
C ILE A 27 11.24 14.93 13.47
N TYR A 28 11.05 14.89 12.15
CA TYR A 28 11.28 15.99 11.24
C TYR A 28 9.99 16.33 10.47
N PRO A 29 9.66 17.62 10.29
CA PRO A 29 10.25 18.77 10.98
C PRO A 29 9.94 18.72 12.49
N GLY A 30 10.75 19.40 13.31
CA GLY A 30 10.67 19.29 14.78
C GLY A 30 9.38 19.84 15.40
N ASP A 31 8.60 20.60 14.64
CA ASP A 31 7.27 21.12 15.00
C ASP A 31 6.12 20.16 14.64
N ALA A 32 6.42 19.01 14.01
CA ALA A 32 5.40 18.03 13.66
C ALA A 32 4.77 17.39 14.92
N VAL A 33 3.44 17.45 14.99
CA VAL A 33 2.68 16.95 16.15
C VAL A 33 2.08 15.58 15.83
N LEU A 34 2.53 14.56 16.57
CA LEU A 34 1.91 13.23 16.60
C LEU A 34 1.37 12.96 18.00
N SER A 35 0.16 12.41 18.10
CA SER A 35 -0.39 11.94 19.37
C SER A 35 0.45 10.80 19.96
N THR A 36 0.35 10.58 21.26
CA THR A 36 1.05 9.48 21.94
C THR A 36 0.72 8.13 21.30
N GLN A 37 -0.54 7.92 20.90
CA GLN A 37 -0.98 6.68 20.26
C GLN A 37 -0.37 6.50 18.86
N GLU A 38 -0.30 7.56 18.06
CA GLU A 38 0.33 7.52 16.73
C GLU A 38 1.84 7.24 16.86
N LYS A 39 2.53 7.89 17.82
CA LYS A 39 3.95 7.62 18.10
C LYS A 39 4.18 6.15 18.46
N THR A 40 3.38 5.60 19.38
CA THR A 40 3.48 4.19 19.77
C THR A 40 3.23 3.25 18.60
N ASN A 41 2.19 3.50 17.79
CA ASN A 41 1.90 2.67 16.62
C ASN A 41 3.03 2.74 15.57
N ILE A 42 3.59 3.94 15.31
CA ILE A 42 4.73 4.12 14.41
C ILE A 42 5.95 3.33 14.91
N CYS A 43 6.28 3.40 16.20
CA CYS A 43 7.42 2.68 16.76
C CYS A 43 7.31 1.17 16.55
N TYR A 44 6.14 0.58 16.83
CA TYR A 44 5.95 -0.86 16.68
C TYR A 44 5.82 -1.32 15.23
N LEU A 45 5.25 -0.49 14.35
CA LEU A 45 5.12 -0.80 12.92
C LEU A 45 6.38 -0.47 12.12
N ALA A 46 7.35 0.25 12.68
CA ALA A 46 8.62 0.55 12.01
C ALA A 46 9.57 -0.65 11.92
N PHE A 47 9.31 -1.74 12.65
CA PHE A 47 10.16 -2.92 12.71
C PHE A 47 9.39 -4.17 12.26
N PRO A 48 10.03 -5.10 11.52
CA PRO A 48 9.48 -6.44 11.34
C PRO A 48 9.29 -7.14 12.69
N ASP A 49 8.12 -7.74 12.92
CA ASP A 49 7.80 -8.45 14.16
C ASP A 49 8.45 -9.85 14.25
N SER A 50 8.93 -10.35 13.12
CA SER A 50 9.46 -11.71 12.95
C SER A 50 10.85 -11.62 12.33
N ASN A 51 11.86 -12.17 13.02
CA ASN A 51 13.19 -12.34 12.48
C ASN A 51 13.20 -13.50 11.46
N SER A 52 12.66 -13.29 10.26
CA SER A 52 13.09 -14.09 9.11
C SER A 52 14.58 -13.82 8.98
N GLY A 53 15.45 -14.82 9.18
CA GLY A 53 16.91 -14.69 9.39
C GLY A 53 17.74 -14.10 8.24
N THR A 54 17.17 -13.20 7.45
CA THR A 54 17.78 -12.49 6.33
C THR A 54 18.30 -11.14 6.84
N MET A 55 19.63 -11.04 6.98
CA MET A 55 20.37 -9.81 7.29
C MET A 55 20.27 -8.80 6.14
N LYS A 56 19.17 -8.05 6.02
CA LYS A 56 19.00 -7.07 4.92
C LYS A 56 18.12 -5.88 5.31
N ASP A 57 18.25 -4.84 4.50
CA ASP A 57 17.31 -3.73 4.44
C ASP A 57 15.93 -4.25 4.00
N ALA A 58 14.86 -3.64 4.52
CA ALA A 58 13.49 -4.00 4.18
C ALA A 58 12.64 -2.74 4.01
N ASP A 59 11.98 -2.66 2.85
CA ASP A 59 11.06 -1.58 2.51
C ASP A 59 9.62 -2.08 2.58
N PHE A 60 8.78 -1.41 3.35
CA PHE A 60 7.37 -1.76 3.49
C PHE A 60 6.55 -0.56 3.91
N HIS A 61 5.24 -0.73 3.97
CA HIS A 61 4.35 0.35 4.36
C HIS A 61 3.22 -0.15 5.27
N PHE A 62 2.69 0.76 6.06
CA PHE A 62 1.58 0.51 6.97
C PHE A 62 0.56 1.66 6.89
N ARG A 63 -0.61 1.44 7.51
CA ARG A 63 -1.68 2.42 7.60
C ARG A 63 -2.27 2.40 9.01
N ILE A 64 -2.36 3.55 9.65
CA ILE A 64 -2.89 3.71 11.02
C ILE A 64 -4.01 4.74 11.06
N ARG A 65 -4.92 4.64 12.03
CA ARG A 65 -5.92 5.68 12.29
C ARG A 65 -5.22 6.95 12.81
N ARG A 66 -5.69 8.09 12.34
CA ARG A 66 -5.21 9.43 12.70
C ARG A 66 -6.14 10.03 13.76
N GLY A 67 -5.56 10.75 14.72
CA GLY A 67 -6.31 11.42 15.80
C GLY A 67 -7.10 12.66 15.35
N THR A 68 -6.78 13.21 14.18
CA THR A 68 -7.43 14.39 13.59
C THR A 68 -7.80 14.12 12.13
N THR A 69 -8.75 14.89 11.60
CA THR A 69 -9.17 14.85 10.19
C THR A 69 -8.83 16.14 9.45
N GLU A 70 -8.10 17.06 10.10
CA GLU A 70 -7.69 18.33 9.53
C GLU A 70 -6.71 18.10 8.37
N ILE A 71 -6.97 18.78 7.26
CA ILE A 71 -6.15 18.76 6.05
C ILE A 71 -5.85 20.19 5.63
N THR A 72 -4.74 20.38 4.92
CA THR A 72 -4.39 21.71 4.37
C THR A 72 -5.33 22.09 3.22
N SER A 73 -5.39 23.38 2.90
CA SER A 73 -6.17 23.88 1.75
C SER A 73 -5.73 23.25 0.42
N ALA A 74 -4.43 23.03 0.24
CA ALA A 74 -3.87 22.35 -0.92
C ALA A 74 -4.34 20.88 -1.00
N GLN A 75 -4.34 20.16 0.13
CA GLN A 75 -4.83 18.78 0.21
C GLN A 75 -6.35 18.69 -0.07
N ALA A 76 -7.15 19.64 0.42
CA ALA A 76 -8.57 19.71 0.12
C ALA A 76 -8.81 19.93 -1.39
N THR A 77 -8.09 20.87 -2.00
CA THR A 77 -8.17 21.15 -3.44
C THR A 77 -7.73 19.94 -4.27
N LEU A 78 -6.69 19.25 -3.83
CA LEU A 78 -6.25 18.00 -4.46
C LEU A 78 -7.35 16.93 -4.39
N LEU A 79 -7.93 16.72 -3.20
CA LEU A 79 -8.94 15.69 -2.97
C LEU A 79 -10.16 15.83 -3.89
N GLU A 80 -10.61 17.07 -4.14
CA GLU A 80 -11.71 17.36 -5.06
C GLU A 80 -11.42 16.98 -6.52
N ARG A 81 -10.14 16.99 -6.92
CA ARG A 81 -9.72 16.73 -8.30
C ARG A 81 -9.24 15.30 -8.54
N LEU A 82 -8.95 14.53 -7.49
CA LEU A 82 -8.44 13.17 -7.60
C LEU A 82 -9.49 12.21 -8.16
N SER A 83 -9.03 11.23 -8.94
CA SER A 83 -9.86 10.07 -9.30
C SER A 83 -10.19 9.24 -8.03
N PRO A 84 -11.38 8.63 -7.93
CA PRO A 84 -11.76 7.81 -6.77
C PRO A 84 -10.73 6.74 -6.41
N SER A 85 -10.10 6.11 -7.40
CA SER A 85 -9.09 5.05 -7.19
C SER A 85 -7.79 5.54 -6.54
N VAL A 86 -7.51 6.85 -6.56
CA VAL A 86 -6.29 7.48 -6.02
C VAL A 86 -6.61 8.41 -4.83
N SER A 87 -7.90 8.57 -4.50
CA SER A 87 -8.37 9.41 -3.41
C SER A 87 -7.91 8.87 -2.05
N PHE A 88 -7.65 9.77 -1.11
CA PHE A 88 -7.24 9.45 0.26
C PHE A 88 -8.38 9.60 1.27
N ASP A 89 -8.13 9.17 2.51
CA ASP A 89 -9.05 9.33 3.63
C ASP A 89 -8.33 10.08 4.76
N PRO A 90 -8.73 11.32 5.11
CA PRO A 90 -8.09 12.13 6.14
C PRO A 90 -7.99 11.48 7.52
N ARG A 91 -8.79 10.45 7.78
CA ARG A 91 -8.81 9.68 9.05
C ARG A 91 -7.62 8.74 9.20
N TYR A 92 -6.75 8.63 8.20
CA TYR A 92 -5.65 7.68 8.21
C TYR A 92 -4.32 8.34 7.85
N LEU A 93 -3.26 7.82 8.47
CA LEU A 93 -1.87 8.08 8.10
C LEU A 93 -1.29 6.85 7.43
N TYR A 94 -0.50 7.09 6.39
CA TYR A 94 0.31 6.12 5.68
C TYR A 94 1.76 6.28 6.12
N GLY A 95 2.37 5.18 6.55
CA GLY A 95 3.78 5.14 6.90
C GLY A 95 4.56 4.33 5.88
N PHE A 96 5.62 4.92 5.33
CA PHE A 96 6.57 4.28 4.42
C PHE A 96 7.87 4.05 5.17
N VAL A 97 8.24 2.79 5.34
CA VAL A 97 9.34 2.36 6.20
C VAL A 97 10.50 1.87 5.35
N HIS A 98 11.69 2.37 5.66
CA HIS A 98 12.95 1.75 5.28
C HIS A 98 13.65 1.28 6.57
N PHE A 99 13.67 -0.03 6.78
CA PHE A 99 14.31 -0.66 7.93
C PHE A 99 15.70 -1.18 7.54
N ARG A 100 16.70 -0.89 8.35
CA ARG A 100 18.07 -1.41 8.19
C ARG A 100 18.45 -2.26 9.39
N GLN A 101 18.94 -3.46 9.10
CA GLN A 101 19.57 -4.34 10.08
C GLN A 101 20.96 -4.75 9.61
N GLN A 102 21.98 -4.45 10.42
CA GLN A 102 23.36 -4.79 10.13
C GLN A 102 23.99 -5.47 11.35
N LYS A 103 24.91 -6.40 11.13
CA LYS A 103 25.68 -7.00 12.22
C LYS A 103 26.67 -5.98 12.75
N ASP A 104 26.60 -5.72 14.04
CA ASP A 104 27.50 -4.79 14.71
C ASP A 104 27.98 -5.42 16.01
N SER A 105 29.26 -5.80 16.03
CA SER A 105 29.90 -6.42 17.20
C SER A 105 30.17 -5.45 18.34
N SER A 106 30.07 -4.14 18.10
CA SER A 106 30.24 -3.12 19.15
C SER A 106 28.98 -2.98 20.02
N VAL A 107 27.82 -3.38 19.51
CA VAL A 107 26.53 -3.33 20.22
C VAL A 107 26.31 -4.63 20.98
N ARG A 108 25.84 -4.57 22.23
CA ARG A 108 25.61 -5.75 23.10
C ARG A 108 24.73 -6.84 22.47
N ARG A 109 23.81 -6.46 21.59
CA ARG A 109 22.88 -7.37 20.88
C ARG A 109 23.50 -8.01 19.63
N GLY A 110 24.67 -7.53 19.19
CA GLY A 110 25.35 -8.00 17.99
C GLY A 110 24.77 -7.47 16.67
N TYR A 111 23.71 -6.65 16.72
CA TYR A 111 23.06 -6.09 15.55
C TYR A 111 22.65 -4.63 15.79
N TYR A 112 22.91 -3.79 14.79
CA TYR A 112 22.38 -2.46 14.62
C TYR A 112 21.02 -2.55 13.92
N GLN A 113 20.00 -1.91 14.48
CA GLN A 113 18.65 -1.87 13.93
C GLN A 113 18.11 -0.45 13.99
N LYS A 114 17.75 0.10 12.83
CA LYS A 114 17.21 1.46 12.73
C LYS A 114 16.26 1.56 11.54
N SER A 115 15.19 2.32 11.72
CA SER A 115 14.17 2.56 10.69
C SER A 115 14.00 4.04 10.42
N LEU A 116 13.86 4.38 9.15
CA LEU A 116 13.37 5.67 8.71
C LEU A 116 11.91 5.50 8.26
N VAL A 117 11.02 6.36 8.74
CA VAL A 117 9.58 6.28 8.45
C VAL A 117 9.06 7.61 7.93
N LEU A 118 8.62 7.66 6.68
CA LEU A 118 7.90 8.82 6.13
C LEU A 118 6.41 8.65 6.37
N ILE A 119 5.81 9.64 7.02
CA ILE A 119 4.39 9.68 7.37
C ILE A 119 3.68 10.71 6.49
N THR A 120 2.55 10.33 5.88
CA THR A 120 1.73 11.22 5.04
C THR A 120 0.26 10.80 5.06
N ILE A 121 -0.64 11.68 4.65
CA ILE A 121 -2.04 11.33 4.37
C ILE A 121 -2.25 10.87 2.91
N LEU A 122 -1.24 11.04 2.05
CA LEU A 122 -1.34 10.80 0.61
C LEU A 122 -0.88 9.37 0.25
N PRO A 123 -1.75 8.52 -0.33
CA PRO A 123 -1.45 7.13 -0.69
C PRO A 123 -0.69 7.03 -2.02
N PHE A 124 0.34 7.85 -2.20
CA PHE A 124 1.20 7.81 -3.39
C PHE A 124 2.32 6.81 -3.18
N PHE A 125 1.96 5.52 -3.15
CA PHE A 125 2.85 4.44 -2.76
C PHE A 125 4.16 4.42 -3.56
N ASN A 126 4.09 4.55 -4.88
CA ASN A 126 5.29 4.52 -5.72
C ASN A 126 6.19 5.75 -5.49
N LEU A 127 5.59 6.92 -5.30
CA LEU A 127 6.34 8.15 -5.01
C LEU A 127 7.04 8.04 -3.66
N PHE A 128 6.30 7.74 -2.59
CA PHE A 128 6.86 7.80 -1.24
C PHE A 128 7.76 6.62 -0.90
N SER A 129 7.56 5.44 -1.51
CA SER A 129 8.55 4.36 -1.47
C SER A 129 9.89 4.78 -2.09
N LEU A 130 9.87 5.47 -3.24
CA LEU A 130 11.10 6.00 -3.84
C LEU A 130 11.72 7.10 -2.98
N VAL A 131 10.90 8.02 -2.45
CA VAL A 131 11.40 9.13 -1.61
C VAL A 131 12.08 8.60 -0.36
N ILE A 132 11.45 7.68 0.39
CA ILE A 132 12.05 7.14 1.61
C ILE A 132 13.34 6.37 1.32
N GLU A 133 13.38 5.58 0.24
CA GLU A 133 14.58 4.83 -0.18
C GLU A 133 15.75 5.80 -0.42
N ARG A 134 15.51 6.92 -1.12
CA ARG A 134 16.53 7.92 -1.40
C ARG A 134 17.02 8.65 -0.15
N ILE A 135 16.10 9.01 0.75
CA ILE A 135 16.47 9.65 2.01
C ILE A 135 17.24 8.67 2.89
N ALA A 136 16.84 7.40 2.95
CA ALA A 136 17.52 6.38 3.73
C ALA A 136 18.96 6.16 3.26
N LEU A 137 19.20 6.08 1.95
CA LEU A 137 20.56 5.96 1.40
C LEU A 137 21.48 7.08 1.90
N GLN A 138 21.03 8.34 1.87
CA GLN A 138 21.82 9.47 2.34
C GLN A 138 21.90 9.54 3.86
N PHE A 139 20.85 9.16 4.58
CA PHE A 139 20.82 9.17 6.04
C PHE A 139 21.82 8.20 6.65
N PHE A 140 21.95 6.98 6.11
CA PHE A 140 22.91 6.03 6.67
C PHE A 140 24.36 6.34 6.32
N GLU A 141 24.61 7.20 5.33
CA GLU A 141 25.95 7.70 5.00
C GLU A 141 26.30 8.97 5.77
N ASN A 142 25.37 9.92 5.86
CA ASN A 142 25.62 11.30 6.32
C ASN A 142 24.89 11.67 7.62
N GLY A 143 24.01 10.82 8.14
CA GLY A 143 23.23 11.04 9.35
C GLY A 143 22.06 12.01 9.17
N GLU A 144 21.65 12.63 10.28
CA GLU A 144 20.50 13.56 10.36
C GLU A 144 20.52 14.74 9.37
N PRO A 145 21.68 15.34 9.01
CA PRO A 145 21.72 16.39 8.00
C PRO A 145 21.10 16.00 6.65
N ALA A 146 21.10 14.71 6.30
CA ALA A 146 20.44 14.22 5.09
C ALA A 146 18.91 14.35 5.17
N ILE A 147 18.32 14.15 6.35
CA ILE A 147 16.88 14.30 6.56
C ILE A 147 16.52 15.78 6.54
N GLU A 148 17.33 16.64 7.16
CA GLU A 148 17.14 18.10 7.13
C GLU A 148 17.19 18.65 5.70
N ALA A 149 18.18 18.22 4.90
CA ALA A 149 18.29 18.57 3.49
C ALA A 149 17.07 18.08 2.69
N ALA A 150 16.62 16.85 2.92
CA ALA A 150 15.42 16.31 2.28
C ALA A 150 14.16 17.09 2.67
N CYS A 151 13.99 17.47 3.94
CA CYS A 151 12.86 18.27 4.40
C CYS A 151 12.87 19.67 3.74
N HIS A 152 14.06 20.27 3.62
CA HIS A 152 14.22 21.55 2.93
C HIS A 152 13.83 21.46 1.44
N ASP A 153 14.28 20.42 0.74
CA ASP A 153 13.92 20.19 -0.66
C ASP A 153 12.40 19.95 -0.83
N ILE A 154 11.79 19.15 0.05
CA ILE A 154 10.35 18.86 0.04
C ILE A 154 9.53 20.13 0.32
N ASP A 155 9.98 21.02 1.21
CA ASP A 155 9.31 22.31 1.46
C ASP A 155 9.37 23.26 0.24
N GLN A 156 10.24 23.00 -0.73
CA GLN A 156 10.27 23.74 -1.99
C GLN A 156 9.36 23.14 -3.07
N TRP A 157 8.80 21.94 -2.86
CA TRP A 157 7.96 21.26 -3.85
C TRP A 157 6.68 22.03 -4.18
N PRO A 158 6.30 22.16 -5.47
CA PRO A 158 5.02 22.76 -5.86
C PRO A 158 3.88 22.10 -5.09
N SER A 159 2.83 22.85 -4.77
CA SER A 159 1.65 22.28 -4.14
C SER A 159 1.10 21.12 -4.97
N PRO A 160 0.62 20.04 -4.35
CA PRO A 160 0.22 18.85 -5.08
C PRO A 160 -1.03 19.14 -5.92
N THR A 161 -0.87 19.22 -7.24
CA THR A 161 -1.96 19.42 -8.19
C THR A 161 -2.21 18.17 -9.04
N ALA A 162 -3.49 17.82 -9.21
CA ALA A 162 -3.90 16.72 -10.07
C ALA A 162 -4.01 17.19 -11.53
N GLY A 163 -3.55 16.34 -12.45
CA GLY A 163 -3.69 16.51 -13.89
C GLY A 163 -2.48 17.12 -14.59
N GLU A 164 -1.58 17.76 -13.85
CA GLU A 164 -0.43 18.50 -14.37
C GLU A 164 0.91 17.81 -14.03
N PRO A 165 1.93 17.92 -14.89
CA PRO A 165 3.27 17.41 -14.57
C PRO A 165 3.93 18.28 -13.49
N LEU A 166 4.52 17.64 -12.49
CA LEU A 166 5.23 18.29 -11.38
C LEU A 166 6.70 17.86 -11.39
N SER A 167 7.56 18.79 -11.01
CA SER A 167 9.00 18.56 -10.85
C SER A 167 9.36 18.73 -9.39
N LEU A 168 9.84 17.66 -8.77
CA LEU A 168 10.12 17.58 -7.33
C LEU A 168 11.63 17.34 -7.14
N PRO A 169 12.42 18.38 -6.80
CA PRO A 169 13.83 18.19 -6.46
C PRO A 169 13.98 17.43 -5.14
N LEU A 170 14.94 16.51 -5.05
CA LEU A 170 15.21 15.76 -3.82
C LEU A 170 16.66 15.26 -3.83
N LEU A 171 17.50 15.75 -2.92
CA LEU A 171 18.85 15.25 -2.66
C LEU A 171 19.70 15.15 -3.95
N GLY A 172 19.63 16.19 -4.80
CA GLY A 172 20.36 16.24 -6.08
C GLY A 172 19.70 15.50 -7.25
N PHE A 173 18.56 14.85 -7.02
CA PHE A 173 17.70 14.25 -8.05
C PHE A 173 16.51 15.15 -8.39
N LEU A 174 15.98 14.98 -9.60
CA LEU A 174 14.74 15.63 -10.03
C LEU A 174 13.70 14.56 -10.34
N LEU A 175 12.70 14.41 -9.48
CA LEU A 175 11.57 13.51 -9.71
C LEU A 175 10.53 14.23 -10.58
N ARG A 176 10.25 13.70 -11.78
CA ARG A 176 9.15 14.18 -12.62
C ARG A 176 7.96 13.26 -12.47
N ILE A 177 6.84 13.81 -12.02
CA ILE A 177 5.62 13.06 -11.71
C ILE A 177 4.41 13.75 -12.33
N ARG A 178 3.25 13.08 -12.26
CA ARG A 178 1.93 13.65 -12.51
C ARG A 178 0.94 12.91 -11.65
N ILE A 179 0.15 13.65 -10.90
CA ILE A 179 -0.92 13.07 -10.10
C ILE A 179 -2.15 12.90 -11.01
N PRO A 180 -2.77 11.71 -11.09
CA PRO A 180 -3.98 11.53 -11.90
C PRO A 180 -5.15 12.39 -11.42
N CYS A 181 -5.99 12.85 -12.35
CA CYS A 181 -7.19 13.62 -12.06
C CYS A 181 -8.46 12.87 -12.48
N GLN A 182 -9.61 13.33 -12.01
CA GLN A 182 -10.91 12.70 -12.29
C GLN A 182 -11.28 12.63 -13.79
N SER A 183 -10.74 13.55 -14.61
CA SER A 183 -10.98 13.55 -16.06
C SER A 183 -10.06 12.60 -16.85
N ASP A 184 -9.11 11.94 -16.19
CA ASP A 184 -8.23 10.98 -16.86
C ASP A 184 -8.99 9.70 -17.20
N LEU A 185 -8.71 9.15 -18.38
CA LEU A 185 -9.19 7.82 -18.73
C LEU A 185 -8.44 6.76 -17.91
N PRO A 186 -9.08 5.65 -17.54
CA PRO A 186 -8.40 4.54 -16.89
C PRO A 186 -7.18 4.09 -17.72
N MET A 187 -6.06 3.83 -17.04
CA MET A 187 -4.77 3.44 -17.65
C MET A 187 -4.12 4.50 -18.56
N ASP A 188 -4.61 5.74 -18.60
CA ASP A 188 -4.00 6.82 -19.37
C ASP A 188 -2.80 7.42 -18.61
N CYS A 189 -1.60 7.26 -19.17
CA CYS A 189 -0.35 7.84 -18.63
C CYS A 189 0.15 8.95 -19.56
N ARG A 190 -0.49 10.13 -19.50
CA ARG A 190 -0.20 11.29 -20.36
C ARG A 190 1.20 11.89 -20.19
N LEU A 191 1.95 11.51 -19.15
CA LEU A 191 3.34 11.92 -18.95
C LEU A 191 4.28 11.47 -20.09
N VAL A 192 3.94 10.39 -20.79
CA VAL A 192 4.86 9.70 -21.70
C VAL A 192 5.06 10.45 -23.02
N GLN A 193 4.19 11.41 -23.39
CA GLN A 193 4.22 12.04 -24.72
C GLN A 193 5.02 13.34 -24.82
N GLY A 194 5.41 13.98 -23.70
CA GLY A 194 6.09 15.29 -23.74
C GLY A 194 7.49 15.39 -23.09
N LEU A 195 7.95 14.35 -22.39
CA LEU A 195 9.13 14.46 -21.49
C LEU A 195 10.29 13.50 -21.80
N LYS A 196 10.22 12.74 -22.92
CA LYS A 196 11.31 11.83 -23.32
C LYS A 196 12.61 12.54 -23.69
N ASP A 197 12.54 13.83 -24.01
CA ASP A 197 13.68 14.58 -24.57
C ASP A 197 14.53 15.33 -23.53
N ILE A 198 14.24 15.20 -22.23
CA ILE A 198 14.98 15.91 -21.16
C ILE A 198 15.47 14.92 -20.09
N SER A 199 16.11 13.82 -20.50
CA SER A 199 16.77 12.91 -19.56
C SER A 199 18.19 13.39 -19.25
N THR A 200 18.34 14.23 -18.22
CA THR A 200 19.64 14.40 -17.55
C THR A 200 19.91 13.21 -16.62
N ALA A 201 21.17 12.90 -16.31
CA ALA A 201 21.57 11.74 -15.51
C ALA A 201 20.85 11.61 -14.15
N ASN A 202 20.40 12.73 -13.57
CA ASN A 202 19.76 12.78 -12.25
C ASN A 202 18.23 12.94 -12.30
N THR A 203 17.60 12.81 -13.46
CA THR A 203 16.13 12.91 -13.57
C THR A 203 15.47 11.53 -13.52
N VAL A 204 14.52 11.35 -12.59
CA VAL A 204 13.72 10.13 -12.48
C VAL A 204 12.30 10.44 -12.92
N LEU A 205 11.81 9.75 -13.96
CA LEU A 205 10.44 9.88 -14.44
C LEU A 205 9.57 8.79 -13.80
N LEU A 206 8.58 9.18 -12.99
CA LEU A 206 7.59 8.24 -12.45
C LEU A 206 6.37 8.25 -13.34
N THR A 207 6.07 7.12 -13.98
CA THR A 207 4.88 6.93 -14.81
C THR A 207 3.58 6.99 -14.00
N SER A 208 3.62 6.59 -12.73
CA SER A 208 2.50 6.69 -11.81
C SER A 208 3.00 6.94 -10.38
N VAL A 209 2.26 7.75 -9.63
CA VAL A 209 2.56 8.07 -8.23
C VAL A 209 2.03 7.02 -7.25
N HIS A 210 1.00 6.26 -7.62
CA HIS A 210 0.24 5.39 -6.71
C HIS A 210 0.29 3.90 -7.11
N GLU A 211 0.61 3.59 -8.36
CA GLU A 211 0.63 2.22 -8.85
C GLU A 211 1.80 1.44 -8.28
N ILE A 212 1.51 0.29 -7.67
CA ILE A 212 2.51 -0.67 -7.20
C ILE A 212 2.68 -1.83 -8.19
N ASP A 213 3.73 -2.64 -8.00
CA ASP A 213 3.96 -3.87 -8.77
C ASP A 213 2.98 -4.99 -8.33
N ILE A 214 1.78 -4.96 -8.90
CA ILE A 214 0.72 -5.92 -8.59
C ILE A 214 1.06 -7.35 -9.03
N TYR A 215 1.95 -7.51 -10.02
CA TYR A 215 2.35 -8.84 -10.48
C TYR A 215 3.28 -9.48 -9.45
N ASN A 216 4.34 -8.79 -9.04
CA ASN A 216 5.25 -9.31 -8.01
C ASN A 216 4.53 -9.54 -6.69
N ALA A 217 3.53 -8.73 -6.34
CA ALA A 217 2.69 -8.99 -5.17
C ALA A 217 1.87 -10.28 -5.30
N LEU A 218 1.23 -10.54 -6.46
CA LEU A 218 0.18 -11.55 -6.59
C LEU A 218 0.54 -12.79 -7.43
N HIS A 219 1.76 -12.90 -7.97
CA HIS A 219 2.15 -13.99 -8.87
C HIS A 219 1.97 -15.40 -8.25
N THR A 220 2.18 -15.56 -6.93
CA THR A 220 1.98 -16.86 -6.23
C THR A 220 0.52 -17.26 -6.10
N VAL A 221 -0.40 -16.31 -6.26
CA VAL A 221 -1.85 -16.46 -6.07
C VAL A 221 -2.64 -16.23 -7.35
N VAL A 222 -1.99 -16.28 -8.53
CA VAL A 222 -2.62 -16.04 -9.84
C VAL A 222 -3.88 -16.88 -10.04
N ASN A 223 -3.85 -18.12 -9.57
CA ASN A 223 -4.99 -19.04 -9.65
C ASN A 223 -6.18 -18.67 -8.77
N HIS A 224 -6.07 -17.70 -7.87
CA HIS A 224 -7.14 -17.29 -6.95
C HIS A 224 -7.59 -15.85 -7.19
N LEU A 225 -7.03 -15.15 -8.19
CA LEU A 225 -7.26 -13.72 -8.37
C LEU A 225 -8.73 -13.35 -8.57
N GLN A 226 -9.52 -14.15 -9.31
CA GLN A 226 -10.95 -13.87 -9.49
C GLN A 226 -11.72 -13.99 -8.17
N LEU A 227 -11.42 -15.01 -7.37
CA LEU A 227 -12.03 -15.20 -6.05
C LEU A 227 -11.63 -14.07 -5.11
N LEU A 228 -10.33 -13.71 -5.08
CA LEU A 228 -9.83 -12.58 -4.29
C LEU A 228 -10.48 -11.26 -4.70
N TRP A 229 -10.66 -11.02 -6.01
CA TRP A 229 -11.40 -9.86 -6.52
C TRP A 229 -12.84 -9.84 -6.00
N GLU A 230 -13.55 -10.99 -5.98
CA GLU A 230 -14.90 -11.07 -5.40
C GLU A 230 -14.92 -10.70 -3.92
N LEU A 231 -14.01 -11.26 -3.12
CA LEU A 231 -13.91 -10.98 -1.68
C LEU A 231 -13.63 -9.49 -1.41
N VAL A 232 -12.72 -8.89 -2.17
CA VAL A 232 -12.39 -7.46 -2.05
C VAL A 232 -13.59 -6.61 -2.46
N LEU A 233 -14.25 -6.92 -3.57
CA LEU A 233 -15.39 -6.15 -4.08
C LEU A 233 -16.56 -6.10 -3.09
N ILE A 234 -16.87 -7.24 -2.44
CA ILE A 234 -17.98 -7.33 -1.49
C ILE A 234 -17.57 -6.94 -0.05
N GLY A 235 -16.28 -6.74 0.20
CA GLY A 235 -15.75 -6.31 1.49
C GLY A 235 -15.73 -7.41 2.56
N GLU A 236 -15.40 -8.64 2.17
CA GLU A 236 -15.25 -9.75 3.11
C GLU A 236 -13.98 -9.57 3.99
N PRO A 237 -14.03 -9.96 5.29
CA PRO A 237 -12.86 -9.98 6.16
C PRO A 237 -11.79 -10.95 5.66
N LEU A 238 -10.57 -10.47 5.44
CA LEU A 238 -9.48 -11.28 4.86
C LEU A 238 -8.18 -11.11 5.64
N LEU A 239 -7.64 -12.22 6.14
CA LEU A 239 -6.31 -12.26 6.76
C LEU A 239 -5.27 -12.66 5.71
N VAL A 240 -4.31 -11.78 5.43
CA VAL A 240 -3.15 -12.05 4.57
C VAL A 240 -1.94 -12.30 5.46
N MET A 241 -1.35 -13.49 5.33
CA MET A 241 -0.17 -13.91 6.06
C MET A 241 0.99 -14.08 5.10
N ALA A 242 2.10 -13.39 5.35
CA ALA A 242 3.34 -13.54 4.60
C ALA A 242 4.54 -13.69 5.54
N ASN A 243 5.70 -13.98 4.98
CA ASN A 243 6.96 -14.15 5.70
C ASN A 243 7.66 -12.81 6.05
N THR A 244 7.41 -11.75 5.27
CA THR A 244 8.02 -10.42 5.45
C THR A 244 6.99 -9.30 5.39
N PRO A 245 7.21 -8.18 6.09
CA PRO A 245 6.31 -7.01 6.02
C PRO A 245 6.20 -6.44 4.60
N GLN A 246 7.29 -6.49 3.82
CA GLN A 246 7.31 -6.06 2.42
C GLN A 246 6.34 -6.87 1.56
N ARG A 247 6.44 -8.20 1.62
CA ARG A 247 5.55 -9.10 0.87
C ARG A 247 4.10 -8.90 1.30
N CYS A 248 3.89 -8.81 2.61
CA CYS A 248 2.57 -8.67 3.21
C CYS A 248 1.87 -7.37 2.76
N SER A 249 2.53 -6.24 2.97
CA SER A 249 2.02 -4.91 2.62
C SER A 249 1.76 -4.79 1.11
N SER A 250 2.67 -5.30 0.29
CA SER A 250 2.51 -5.32 -1.17
C SER A 250 1.28 -6.13 -1.62
N ILE A 251 1.03 -7.30 -1.01
CA ILE A 251 -0.16 -8.11 -1.34
C ILE A 251 -1.44 -7.38 -0.96
N VAL A 252 -1.55 -6.88 0.27
CA VAL A 252 -2.76 -6.17 0.74
C VAL A 252 -3.03 -4.95 -0.15
N GLN A 253 -1.98 -4.19 -0.47
CA GLN A 253 -2.11 -3.03 -1.35
C GLN A 253 -2.49 -3.44 -2.78
N ALA A 254 -2.02 -4.58 -3.28
CA ALA A 254 -2.39 -5.07 -4.61
C ALA A 254 -3.86 -5.54 -4.63
N LEU A 255 -4.32 -6.18 -3.57
CA LEU A 255 -5.70 -6.63 -3.41
C LEU A 255 -6.69 -5.47 -3.46
N VAL A 256 -6.47 -4.39 -2.71
CA VAL A 256 -7.36 -3.22 -2.74
C VAL A 256 -7.37 -2.53 -4.11
N CYS A 257 -6.28 -2.64 -4.87
CA CYS A 257 -6.18 -2.11 -6.24
C CYS A 257 -6.87 -3.01 -7.29
N LEU A 258 -7.18 -4.28 -6.99
CA LEU A 258 -7.81 -5.20 -7.96
C LEU A 258 -9.19 -4.73 -8.42
N ILE A 259 -9.91 -3.97 -7.60
CA ILE A 259 -11.26 -3.49 -7.94
C ILE A 259 -11.23 -2.10 -8.61
N SER A 260 -10.07 -1.63 -9.06
CA SER A 260 -9.97 -0.39 -9.83
C SER A 260 -10.92 -0.44 -11.06
N PRO A 261 -11.71 0.61 -11.34
CA PRO A 261 -11.56 1.99 -10.87
C PRO A 261 -12.33 2.33 -9.58
N LEU A 262 -12.97 1.34 -8.93
CA LEU A 262 -13.65 1.57 -7.66
C LEU A 262 -12.64 1.83 -6.55
N LYS A 263 -12.98 2.76 -5.65
CA LYS A 263 -12.25 2.98 -4.40
C LYS A 263 -12.64 1.87 -3.41
N TYR A 264 -11.65 1.16 -2.88
CA TYR A 264 -11.90 0.26 -1.75
C TYR A 264 -12.30 1.08 -0.52
N TYR A 265 -13.53 0.87 -0.02
CA TYR A 265 -14.12 1.71 1.02
C TYR A 265 -13.93 1.17 2.43
N ASN A 266 -13.79 -0.15 2.58
CA ASN A 266 -13.59 -0.76 3.90
C ASN A 266 -12.17 -0.54 4.42
N ASP A 267 -11.92 -0.91 5.68
CA ASP A 267 -10.59 -0.74 6.27
C ASP A 267 -9.59 -1.75 5.67
N TYR A 268 -8.32 -1.40 5.67
CA TYR A 268 -7.23 -2.31 5.32
C TYR A 268 -5.96 -1.88 6.05
N ARG A 269 -5.18 -2.87 6.51
CA ARG A 269 -3.92 -2.68 7.20
C ARG A 269 -2.84 -3.44 6.44
N PRO A 270 -2.04 -2.77 5.58
CA PRO A 270 -1.01 -3.44 4.78
C PRO A 270 -0.02 -4.23 5.62
N PHE A 271 0.35 -3.68 6.77
CA PHE A 271 1.12 -4.36 7.79
C PHE A 271 0.52 -4.05 9.16
N PHE A 272 0.26 -5.09 9.94
CA PHE A 272 -0.40 -5.04 11.24
C PHE A 272 0.34 -5.94 12.22
N SER A 273 0.59 -5.41 13.42
CA SER A 273 1.34 -6.12 14.47
C SER A 273 0.46 -6.40 15.69
N ILE A 274 0.90 -7.31 16.54
CA ILE A 274 0.22 -7.63 17.81
C ILE A 274 0.24 -6.46 18.82
N HIS A 275 1.13 -5.50 18.61
CA HIS A 275 1.31 -4.34 19.49
C HIS A 275 0.45 -3.15 19.07
N ASP A 276 -0.28 -3.26 17.96
CA ASP A 276 -1.22 -2.22 17.53
C ASP A 276 -2.34 -2.05 18.56
N SER A 277 -2.66 -0.80 18.89
CA SER A 277 -3.77 -0.42 19.78
C SER A 277 -5.10 -1.09 19.43
N GLU A 278 -5.33 -1.36 18.15
CA GLU A 278 -6.60 -1.87 17.61
C GLU A 278 -6.64 -3.41 17.59
N PHE A 279 -5.59 -4.10 18.05
CA PHE A 279 -5.54 -5.56 18.06
C PHE A 279 -6.73 -6.21 18.78
N LYS A 280 -7.20 -5.61 19.88
CA LYS A 280 -8.38 -6.09 20.61
C LYS A 280 -9.68 -5.94 19.81
N GLU A 281 -9.80 -4.90 18.99
CA GLU A 281 -10.95 -4.67 18.11
C GLU A 281 -11.08 -5.83 17.10
N TYR A 282 -9.96 -6.27 16.53
CA TYR A 282 -9.92 -7.31 15.48
C TYR A 282 -9.97 -8.75 16.01
N SER A 283 -9.49 -9.00 17.23
CA SER A 283 -9.40 -10.36 17.82
C SER A 283 -10.63 -10.78 18.64
N THR A 284 -11.60 -9.88 18.82
CA THR A 284 -12.79 -10.15 19.64
C THR A 284 -13.75 -11.14 18.97
N LYS A 285 -13.92 -12.33 19.57
CA LYS A 285 -14.80 -13.40 19.05
C LYS A 285 -16.31 -13.17 19.25
N SER A 286 -16.70 -12.18 20.06
CA SER A 286 -18.12 -11.94 20.38
C SER A 286 -18.89 -11.18 19.30
N ARG A 287 -18.20 -10.66 18.28
CA ARG A 287 -18.79 -9.91 17.17
C ARG A 287 -18.43 -10.59 15.85
N ALA A 288 -19.25 -10.34 14.82
CA ALA A 288 -18.87 -10.69 13.46
C ALA A 288 -17.52 -10.02 13.12
N PRO A 289 -16.61 -10.71 12.42
CA PRO A 289 -15.32 -10.13 12.06
C PRO A 289 -15.53 -8.81 11.30
N PRO A 290 -14.78 -7.74 11.64
CA PRO A 290 -14.91 -6.47 10.96
C PRO A 290 -14.51 -6.59 9.50
N ARG A 291 -15.12 -5.77 8.64
CA ARG A 291 -14.81 -5.73 7.21
C ARG A 291 -13.44 -5.06 7.02
N VAL A 292 -12.39 -5.87 7.05
CA VAL A 292 -11.01 -5.39 6.94
C VAL A 292 -10.13 -6.43 6.26
N ILE A 293 -9.13 -5.96 5.51
CA ILE A 293 -8.02 -6.79 5.03
C ILE A 293 -6.82 -6.54 5.95
N LEU A 294 -6.34 -7.56 6.66
CA LEU A 294 -5.19 -7.46 7.56
C LEU A 294 -3.99 -8.19 6.98
N GLY A 295 -2.89 -7.47 6.80
CA GLY A 295 -1.59 -8.05 6.49
C GLY A 295 -0.78 -8.28 7.76
N VAL A 296 -0.38 -9.53 8.01
CA VAL A 296 0.43 -9.91 9.18
C VAL A 296 1.59 -10.82 8.80
N THR A 297 2.62 -10.84 9.63
CA THR A 297 3.76 -11.75 9.48
C THR A 297 3.86 -12.76 10.62
N ASN A 298 3.45 -12.38 11.83
CA ASN A 298 3.50 -13.28 12.98
C ASN A 298 2.46 -14.42 12.89
N PRO A 299 2.89 -15.69 12.96
CA PRO A 299 1.99 -16.85 12.98
C PRO A 299 0.98 -16.88 14.14
N PHE A 300 1.21 -16.11 15.22
CA PHE A 300 0.27 -15.96 16.33
C PHE A 300 -1.14 -15.55 15.86
N PHE A 301 -1.25 -14.73 14.81
CA PHE A 301 -2.52 -14.29 14.26
C PHE A 301 -3.40 -15.43 13.76
N VAL A 302 -2.82 -16.56 13.35
CA VAL A 302 -3.57 -17.78 12.97
C VAL A 302 -4.48 -18.24 14.11
N LYS A 303 -3.96 -18.19 15.33
CA LYS A 303 -4.70 -18.64 16.52
C LYS A 303 -5.63 -17.54 17.04
N ALA A 304 -5.18 -16.29 16.99
CA ALA A 304 -5.97 -15.15 17.45
C ALA A 304 -7.22 -14.92 16.57
N LEU A 305 -7.10 -15.15 15.26
CA LEU A 305 -8.13 -14.88 14.26
C LEU A 305 -8.65 -16.18 13.60
N ASP A 306 -8.64 -17.29 14.35
CA ASP A 306 -9.10 -18.62 13.89
C ASP A 306 -10.55 -18.66 13.39
N HIS A 307 -11.36 -17.70 13.82
CA HIS A 307 -12.77 -17.51 13.50
C HIS A 307 -12.99 -16.68 12.22
N TRP A 308 -11.94 -16.16 11.59
CA TRP A 308 -12.06 -15.37 10.37
C TRP A 308 -12.39 -16.25 9.16
N PRO A 309 -13.24 -15.77 8.24
CA PRO A 309 -13.77 -16.60 7.16
C PRO A 309 -12.76 -16.90 6.06
N HIS A 310 -11.80 -15.99 5.83
CA HIS A 310 -10.84 -16.09 4.74
C HIS A 310 -9.41 -15.84 5.23
N ILE A 311 -8.51 -16.78 4.95
CA ILE A 311 -7.08 -16.68 5.28
C ILE A 311 -6.28 -16.97 4.02
N LEU A 312 -5.48 -16.02 3.57
CA LEU A 312 -4.51 -16.18 2.52
C LEU A 312 -3.11 -16.30 3.14
N LYS A 313 -2.51 -17.49 3.07
CA LYS A 313 -1.14 -17.72 3.56
C LYS A 313 -0.19 -17.88 2.38
N VAL A 314 0.71 -16.92 2.22
CA VAL A 314 1.74 -16.89 1.17
C VAL A 314 3.07 -17.35 1.75
N GLY A 315 3.73 -18.29 1.08
CA GLY A 315 5.03 -18.84 1.50
C GLY A 315 6.22 -18.17 0.82
N ASP A 316 7.44 -18.57 1.20
CA ASP A 316 8.69 -18.06 0.64
C ASP A 316 8.77 -18.33 -0.87
N THR A 317 8.96 -17.27 -1.66
CA THR A 317 9.58 -17.39 -2.98
C THR A 317 11.08 -17.43 -2.75
N VAL A 318 11.66 -18.63 -2.66
CA VAL A 318 13.11 -18.78 -2.58
C VAL A 318 13.69 -18.32 -3.91
N GLU A 319 14.25 -17.11 -3.96
CA GLU A 319 15.11 -16.67 -5.06
C GLU A 319 16.29 -17.66 -5.14
N GLY A 320 16.33 -18.48 -6.19
CA GLY A 320 17.47 -19.36 -6.46
C GLY A 320 17.19 -20.88 -6.54
N THR A 321 15.94 -21.32 -6.67
CA THR A 321 15.71 -22.71 -7.14
C THR A 321 14.94 -22.71 -8.46
N ASP A 322 15.53 -23.35 -9.48
CA ASP A 322 14.95 -23.69 -10.80
C ASP A 322 13.75 -24.65 -10.67
N GLY A 323 12.77 -24.31 -9.85
CA GLY A 323 11.54 -25.06 -9.66
C GLY A 323 10.38 -24.14 -9.92
N HIS A 324 9.59 -24.44 -10.96
CA HIS A 324 8.28 -23.85 -11.24
C HIS A 324 7.63 -23.24 -9.99
N GLU A 325 7.48 -21.91 -9.97
CA GLU A 325 6.83 -21.17 -8.88
C GLU A 325 5.56 -21.90 -8.45
N ARG A 326 5.59 -22.48 -7.24
CA ARG A 326 4.51 -23.35 -6.76
C ARG A 326 3.29 -22.49 -6.47
N GLN A 327 2.33 -22.54 -7.40
CA GLN A 327 1.02 -21.91 -7.24
C GLN A 327 0.31 -22.42 -5.97
N GLU A 328 -0.24 -21.49 -5.22
CA GLU A 328 -0.95 -21.80 -3.98
C GLU A 328 -2.25 -22.59 -4.24
N LYS A 329 -2.61 -23.52 -3.34
CA LYS A 329 -3.81 -24.37 -3.48
C LYS A 329 -4.98 -23.81 -2.68
N THR A 330 -6.20 -23.95 -3.19
CA THR A 330 -7.44 -23.65 -2.45
C THR A 330 -7.76 -24.76 -1.45
N ARG A 331 -8.16 -24.41 -0.23
CA ARG A 331 -8.52 -25.36 0.84
C ARG A 331 -9.86 -24.98 1.45
N ARG A 332 -10.77 -25.96 1.53
CA ARG A 332 -12.16 -25.77 2.00
C ARG A 332 -12.29 -25.77 3.52
N HIS A 333 -11.37 -26.41 4.22
CA HIS A 333 -11.48 -26.61 5.66
C HIS A 333 -10.25 -26.08 6.39
N TRP A 334 -10.49 -25.24 7.38
CA TRP A 334 -9.54 -24.79 8.38
C TRP A 334 -9.95 -25.39 9.72
N ASP A 335 -9.24 -26.42 10.17
CA ASP A 335 -9.54 -27.16 11.42
C ASP A 335 -9.11 -26.41 12.70
N GLY A 336 -8.60 -25.18 12.60
CA GLY A 336 -8.08 -24.43 13.75
C GLY A 336 -6.83 -25.04 14.42
N ARG A 337 -6.32 -26.17 13.92
CA ARG A 337 -5.21 -26.91 14.52
C ARG A 337 -3.94 -26.78 13.68
N THR A 338 -2.88 -26.31 14.34
CA THR A 338 -1.46 -26.20 13.96
C THR A 338 -0.99 -24.95 13.17
N LEU A 339 0.10 -24.36 13.68
CA LEU A 339 0.92 -23.29 13.10
C LEU A 339 1.54 -23.69 11.73
N ASP A 340 1.57 -24.99 11.43
CA ASP A 340 2.20 -25.65 10.27
C ASP A 340 1.34 -25.69 9.00
N THR A 341 0.40 -24.77 8.87
CA THR A 341 -0.45 -24.72 7.69
C THR A 341 0.35 -24.32 6.46
N LYS A 342 0.38 -25.20 5.46
CA LYS A 342 1.06 -24.93 4.18
C LYS A 342 0.42 -23.69 3.50
N ALA A 343 1.22 -22.98 2.71
CA ALA A 343 0.74 -21.87 1.89
C ALA A 343 -0.49 -22.25 1.04
N GLY A 344 -1.43 -21.32 0.91
CA GLY A 344 -2.74 -21.56 0.33
C GLY A 344 -3.79 -20.52 0.72
N LEU A 345 -4.89 -20.51 -0.03
CA LEU A 345 -6.10 -19.77 0.29
C LEU A 345 -7.10 -20.69 1.00
N TYR A 346 -7.46 -20.33 2.22
CA TYR A 346 -8.43 -21.01 3.07
C TYR A 346 -9.73 -20.21 3.09
N THR A 347 -10.78 -20.78 2.52
CA THR A 347 -12.08 -20.12 2.41
C THR A 347 -13.19 -21.15 2.16
N GLN A 348 -14.37 -20.87 2.71
CA GLN A 348 -15.60 -21.59 2.40
C GLN A 348 -16.43 -20.88 1.32
N TYR A 349 -15.98 -19.71 0.87
CA TYR A 349 -16.67 -18.90 -0.13
C TYR A 349 -16.75 -19.65 -1.47
N LYS A 350 -17.96 -19.72 -2.02
CA LYS A 350 -18.20 -20.27 -3.34
C LYS A 350 -18.03 -19.16 -4.37
N THR A 351 -16.93 -19.23 -5.12
CA THR A 351 -16.67 -18.28 -6.21
C THR A 351 -17.74 -18.36 -7.30
N PHE A 352 -18.13 -17.21 -7.84
CA PHE A 352 -19.09 -17.09 -8.94
C PHE A 352 -18.39 -16.96 -10.29
N LEU A 353 -17.20 -16.37 -10.30
CA LEU A 353 -16.34 -16.23 -11.45
C LEU A 353 -15.44 -17.45 -11.65
N ASN A 354 -15.35 -17.88 -12.90
CA ASN A 354 -14.40 -18.91 -13.29
C ASN A 354 -13.00 -18.31 -13.46
N LYS A 355 -11.97 -19.12 -13.14
CA LYS A 355 -10.57 -18.75 -13.35
C LYS A 355 -10.30 -18.52 -14.85
N ASP A 356 -9.77 -17.35 -15.20
CA ASP A 356 -9.35 -17.07 -16.56
C ASP A 356 -8.03 -17.77 -16.87
N LYS A 357 -8.12 -18.98 -17.44
CA LYS A 357 -6.97 -19.78 -17.84
C LYS A 357 -6.09 -19.07 -18.89
N SER A 358 -6.66 -18.15 -19.68
CA SER A 358 -5.91 -17.42 -20.70
C SER A 358 -5.01 -16.37 -20.07
N VAL A 359 -5.51 -15.63 -19.08
CA VAL A 359 -4.74 -14.63 -18.32
C VAL A 359 -3.70 -15.33 -17.45
N ALA A 360 -4.08 -16.39 -16.75
CA ALA A 360 -3.13 -17.17 -15.96
C ALA A 360 -1.98 -17.72 -16.83
N LYS A 361 -2.27 -18.26 -18.03
CA LYS A 361 -1.23 -18.69 -18.98
C LYS A 361 -0.36 -17.54 -19.48
N LYS A 362 -0.94 -16.34 -19.73
CA LYS A 362 -0.18 -15.17 -20.18
C LYS A 362 0.80 -14.66 -19.12
N LEU A 363 0.43 -14.76 -17.84
CA LEU A 363 1.24 -14.33 -16.70
C LEU A 363 2.32 -15.37 -16.35
N LEU A 364 1.97 -16.65 -16.39
CA LEU A 364 2.92 -17.73 -16.06
C LEU A 364 3.88 -18.08 -17.21
N LYS A 365 3.70 -17.51 -18.41
CA LYS A 365 4.61 -17.70 -19.54
C LYS A 365 5.80 -16.74 -19.37
N GLY A 366 6.92 -17.28 -18.89
CA GLY A 366 8.13 -16.52 -18.56
C GLY A 366 8.73 -15.70 -19.71
N ALA A 367 9.50 -14.67 -19.33
CA ALA A 367 10.27 -13.72 -20.16
C ALA A 367 9.61 -12.38 -20.56
N ARG A 368 8.52 -11.93 -19.92
CA ARG A 368 7.98 -10.57 -20.13
C ARG A 368 8.51 -9.58 -19.08
N PRO A 369 8.78 -8.31 -19.46
CA PRO A 369 9.08 -7.26 -18.49
C PRO A 369 7.95 -7.12 -17.45
N LEU A 370 8.31 -6.85 -16.19
CA LEU A 370 7.36 -6.73 -15.06
C LEU A 370 6.23 -5.72 -15.35
N GLN A 371 6.56 -4.59 -15.98
CA GLN A 371 5.59 -3.57 -16.39
C GLN A 371 4.50 -4.13 -17.32
N VAL A 372 4.87 -5.01 -18.25
CA VAL A 372 3.93 -5.66 -19.16
C VAL A 372 3.00 -6.60 -18.38
N GLN A 373 3.54 -7.33 -17.41
CA GLN A 373 2.76 -8.24 -16.57
C GLN A 373 1.75 -7.48 -15.70
N CYS A 374 2.19 -6.38 -15.07
CA CYS A 374 1.31 -5.46 -14.35
C CYS A 374 0.19 -4.92 -15.25
N ASN A 375 0.52 -4.46 -16.46
CA ASN A 375 -0.49 -3.92 -17.37
C ASN A 375 -1.53 -4.96 -17.82
N ILE A 376 -1.12 -6.22 -18.00
CA ILE A 376 -2.05 -7.32 -18.30
C ILE A 376 -3.04 -7.52 -17.14
N LEU A 377 -2.54 -7.56 -15.91
CA LEU A 377 -3.38 -7.72 -14.72
C LEU A 377 -4.32 -6.52 -14.53
N ARG A 378 -3.80 -5.29 -14.59
CA ARG A 378 -4.63 -4.08 -14.42
C ARG A 378 -5.72 -4.01 -15.47
N ARG A 379 -5.38 -4.25 -16.73
CA ARG A 379 -6.36 -4.23 -17.81
C ARG A 379 -7.45 -5.29 -17.63
N HIS A 380 -7.07 -6.52 -17.27
CA HIS A 380 -8.04 -7.60 -17.04
C HIS A 380 -9.04 -7.25 -15.94
N PHE A 381 -8.54 -6.75 -14.80
CA PHE A 381 -9.39 -6.44 -13.65
C PHE A 381 -10.16 -5.12 -13.79
N LEU A 382 -9.63 -4.17 -14.57
CA LEU A 382 -10.36 -2.98 -15.02
C LEU A 382 -11.57 -3.37 -15.87
N GLU A 383 -11.36 -4.19 -16.91
CA GLU A 383 -12.44 -4.67 -17.80
C GLU A 383 -13.49 -5.47 -17.01
N LEU A 384 -13.04 -6.31 -16.06
CA LEU A 384 -13.92 -7.08 -15.18
C LEU A 384 -14.78 -6.16 -14.28
N THR A 385 -14.15 -5.19 -13.62
CA THR A 385 -14.86 -4.25 -12.74
C THR A 385 -15.83 -3.37 -13.52
N GLN A 386 -15.44 -2.88 -14.69
CA GLN A 386 -16.35 -2.15 -15.57
C GLN A 386 -17.55 -3.01 -15.99
N SER A 387 -17.31 -4.27 -16.37
CA SER A 387 -18.38 -5.21 -16.73
C SER A 387 -19.35 -5.44 -15.57
N PHE A 388 -18.85 -5.51 -14.33
CA PHE A 388 -19.66 -5.61 -13.13
C PHE A 388 -20.50 -4.34 -12.87
N MET A 389 -19.96 -3.15 -13.16
CA MET A 389 -20.66 -1.88 -12.96
C MET A 389 -21.77 -1.61 -13.98
N ILE A 390 -21.64 -2.07 -15.24
CA ILE A 390 -22.58 -1.76 -16.33
C ILE A 390 -24.06 -1.99 -15.95
N PRO A 391 -24.47 -3.15 -15.37
CA PRO A 391 -25.86 -3.36 -15.00
C PRO A 391 -26.33 -2.40 -13.90
N LEU A 392 -25.47 -2.05 -12.95
CA LEU A 392 -25.76 -1.12 -11.86
C LEU A 392 -25.95 0.30 -12.39
N GLU A 393 -25.06 0.74 -13.29
CA GLU A 393 -25.17 2.03 -13.96
C GLU A 393 -26.46 2.15 -14.76
N ARG A 394 -26.83 1.11 -15.51
CA ARG A 394 -28.10 1.08 -16.26
C ARG A 394 -29.31 1.15 -15.34
N TYR A 395 -29.30 0.39 -14.24
CA TYR A 395 -30.37 0.42 -13.25
C TYR A 395 -30.50 1.81 -12.61
N LEU A 396 -29.42 2.38 -12.11
CA LEU A 396 -29.44 3.72 -11.51
C LEU A 396 -29.85 4.80 -12.52
N SER A 397 -29.39 4.71 -13.77
CA SER A 397 -29.79 5.62 -14.84
C SER A 397 -31.28 5.54 -15.14
N SER A 398 -31.88 4.35 -15.04
CA SER A 398 -33.33 4.17 -15.23
C SER A 398 -34.18 4.78 -14.11
N LEU A 399 -33.60 4.98 -12.92
CA LEU A 399 -34.26 5.65 -11.80
C LEU A 399 -34.10 7.17 -11.83
N MET A 400 -33.11 7.68 -12.56
CA MET A 400 -32.90 9.12 -12.66
C MET A 400 -33.92 9.75 -13.63
N PRO A 401 -34.61 10.84 -13.22
CA PRO A 401 -35.49 11.56 -14.12
C PRO A 401 -34.70 12.10 -15.32
N LEU A 402 -35.36 12.22 -16.47
CA LEU A 402 -34.70 12.72 -17.67
C LEU A 402 -34.21 14.15 -17.40
N ARG A 403 -33.02 14.50 -17.90
CA ARG A 403 -32.44 15.86 -17.72
C ARG A 403 -33.40 16.99 -18.10
N LYS A 404 -34.34 16.73 -19.02
CA LYS A 404 -35.41 17.65 -19.45
C LYS A 404 -36.47 17.91 -18.36
N GLU A 405 -36.70 16.95 -17.47
CA GLU A 405 -37.67 17.03 -16.36
C GLU A 405 -37.06 17.67 -15.10
N MET A 406 -35.73 17.71 -15.01
CA MET A 406 -34.99 18.32 -13.91
C MET A 406 -34.73 19.83 -14.07
N SER A 407 -35.15 20.47 -15.18
CA SER A 407 -34.98 21.92 -15.35
C SER A 407 -35.90 22.69 -14.38
N PRO A 408 -35.37 23.54 -13.48
CA PRO A 408 -36.18 24.40 -12.63
C PRO A 408 -36.95 25.46 -13.43
N PHE A 409 -36.52 25.74 -14.67
CA PHE A 409 -37.22 26.60 -15.61
C PHE A 409 -38.02 25.72 -16.58
N LYS A 410 -39.23 25.33 -16.16
CA LYS A 410 -40.25 24.88 -17.12
C LYS A 410 -40.67 26.10 -17.94
N VAL A 411 -40.30 26.14 -19.22
CA VAL A 411 -40.98 27.01 -20.18
C VAL A 411 -42.43 26.54 -20.22
N ARG A 412 -43.33 27.38 -19.74
CA ARG A 412 -44.78 27.12 -19.74
C ARG A 412 -45.33 27.06 -21.15
#